data_AF-A0A950XN25-F1
#
_entry.id   AF-A0A950XN25-F1
#
_cell.length_a   1.000
_cell.length_b   1.000
_cell.length_c   1.000
_cell.angle_alpha   90.00
_cell.angle_beta   90.00
_cell.angle_gamma   90.00
#
_symmetry.space_group_name_H-M   'P 1'
#
loop_
_entity.id
_entity.type
_entity.pdbx_description
1 polymer ?
#
loop_
_entity_poly.entity_id
_entity_poly.type
_entity_poly.pdbx_seq_one_letter_code
_entity_poly.pdbx_strand_id
1 'polypeptide(L)' 'MPSGSLVYFSSVSENTHRFVQKLGVPATRIPLHGRIEVDQPYVLV' A
#
# COMPACT_ATOMS: atom_id res chain seq x y z
N MET A 1 -8.07 -2.81 17.23
CA MET A 1 -8.46 -2.49 15.83
C MET A 1 -7.16 -2.26 15.07
N PRO A 2 -6.89 -2.88 13.91
CA PRO A 2 -5.63 -2.66 13.24
C PRO A 2 -5.57 -1.19 12.79
N SER A 3 -4.81 -0.41 13.54
CA SER A 3 -4.70 1.04 13.48
C SER A 3 -3.40 1.43 12.80
N GLY A 4 -3.22 0.95 11.58
CA GLY A 4 -2.10 1.31 10.70
C GLY A 4 -2.54 1.21 9.26
N SER A 5 -2.28 2.25 8.47
CA SER A 5 -2.54 2.21 7.03
C SER A 5 -1.53 1.27 6.35
N LEU A 6 -1.97 0.50 5.35
CA LEU A 6 -1.05 -0.32 4.56
C LEU A 6 -0.50 0.54 3.41
N VAL A 7 0.83 0.61 3.28
CA VAL A 7 1.49 1.32 2.17
C VAL A 7 2.30 0.30 1.40
N TYR A 8 2.16 0.24 0.08
CA TYR A 8 2.79 -0.82 -0.69
C TYR A 8 3.24 -0.40 -2.08
N PHE A 9 4.31 -1.05 -2.57
CA PHE A 9 4.71 -0.96 -3.97
C PHE A 9 4.24 -2.20 -4.74
N SER A 10 3.90 -2.02 -6.03
CA SER A 10 3.72 -3.15 -6.94
C SER A 10 4.28 -2.83 -8.31
N SER A 11 5.12 -3.74 -8.80
CA SER A 11 5.71 -3.68 -10.14
C SER A 11 4.68 -4.05 -11.22
N VAL A 12 5.14 -4.13 -12.47
CA VAL A 12 4.33 -4.48 -13.65
C VAL A 12 3.58 -5.81 -13.55
N SER A 13 4.02 -6.74 -12.70
CA SER A 13 3.31 -8.01 -12.49
C SER A 13 2.08 -7.87 -11.59
N GLU A 14 1.93 -6.75 -10.88
CA GLU A 14 0.78 -6.40 -10.02
C GLU A 14 0.46 -7.42 -8.92
N ASN A 15 1.39 -8.32 -8.57
CA ASN A 15 1.15 -9.40 -7.60
C ASN A 15 0.72 -8.85 -6.23
N THR A 16 1.50 -7.91 -5.68
CA THR A 16 1.20 -7.25 -4.40
C THR A 16 -0.10 -6.46 -4.47
N HIS A 17 -0.37 -5.78 -5.59
CA HIS A 17 -1.60 -5.03 -5.77
C HIS A 17 -2.83 -5.94 -5.70
N ARG A 18 -2.81 -7.09 -6.40
CA ARG A 18 -3.90 -8.08 -6.34
C ARG A 18 -4.05 -8.71 -4.95
N PHE A 19 -2.96 -8.89 -4.22
CA PHE A 19 -3.00 -9.36 -2.83
C PHE A 19 -3.67 -8.33 -1.92
N VAL A 20 -3.21 -7.07 -1.95
CA VAL A 20 -3.72 -5.98 -1.10
C VAL A 20 -5.20 -5.71 -1.35
N GLN A 21 -5.65 -5.73 -2.61
CA GLN A 21 -7.06 -5.59 -2.99
C GLN A 21 -7.96 -6.64 -2.32
N LYS A 22 -7.46 -7.86 -2.08
CA LYS A 22 -8.23 -8.93 -1.43
C LYS A 22 -8.29 -8.80 0.10
N LEU A 23 -7.45 -7.97 0.71
CA LEU A 23 -7.44 -7.79 2.16
C LEU A 23 -8.64 -6.98 2.66
N GLY A 24 -9.26 -6.16 1.81
CA GLY A 24 -10.41 -5.34 2.18
C GLY A 24 -10.10 -4.26 3.24
N VAL A 25 -8.82 -3.90 3.40
CA VAL A 25 -8.37 -2.86 4.34
C VAL A 25 -7.91 -1.60 3.61
N PRO A 26 -7.95 -0.43 4.27
CA PRO A 26 -7.38 0.80 3.70
C PRO A 26 -5.90 0.64 3.34
N ALA A 27 -5.55 0.95 2.09
CA ALA A 27 -4.19 0.85 1.60
C ALA A 27 -3.84 1.94 0.59
N THR A 28 -2.59 2.41 0.62
CA THR A 28 -2.02 3.41 -0.30
C THR A 28 -0.94 2.76 -1.17
N ARG A 29 -1.08 2.87 -2.49
CA ARG A 29 -0.09 2.38 -3.43
C ARG A 29 0.99 3.44 -3.69
N ILE A 30 2.25 3.05 -3.60
CA ILE A 30 3.40 3.87 -3.99
C ILE A 30 3.43 3.95 -5.53
N PRO A 31 3.42 5.15 -6.12
CA PRO A 31 3.49 5.33 -7.57
C PRO A 31 4.91 5.03 -8.08
N LEU A 32 5.01 4.59 -9.34
CA LEU A 32 6.30 4.35 -9.99
C LEU A 32 7.09 5.65 -10.22
N HIS A 33 6.37 6.76 -10.45
CA HIS A 33 6.93 8.09 -10.63
C HIS A 33 6.16 9.06 -9.73
N GLY A 34 6.88 9.93 -9.03
CA GLY A 34 6.32 10.88 -8.06
C GLY A 34 6.65 10.51 -6.62
N ARG A 35 6.03 11.23 -5.68
CA ARG A 35 6.25 11.06 -4.24
C ARG A 35 4.90 10.91 -3.55
N ILE A 36 4.91 10.19 -2.43
CA ILE A 36 3.80 10.16 -1.49
C ILE A 36 4.28 10.71 -0.15
N GLU A 37 3.36 11.27 0.61
CA GLU A 37 3.57 11.67 1.98
C GLU A 37 2.66 10.83 2.86
N VAL A 38 3.24 10.26 3.93
CA VAL A 38 2.53 9.46 4.92
C VAL A 38 2.96 9.98 6.29
N ASP A 39 2.00 10.50 7.04
CA ASP A 39 2.20 11.23 8.31
C ASP A 39 1.70 10.44 9.53
N GLN A 40 1.25 9.20 9.33
CA GLN A 40 0.75 8.30 10.36
C GLN A 40 1.49 6.95 10.31
N PRO A 41 1.52 6.18 11.42
CA PRO A 41 2.11 4.85 11.42
C PRO A 41 1.50 3.93 10.36
N TYR A 42 2.37 3.24 9.62
CA TYR A 42 1.97 2.37 8.52
C TYR A 42 2.78 1.08 8.49
N VAL A 43 2.24 0.09 7.78
CA VAL A 43 2.97 -1.13 7.42
C VAL A 43 3.40 -1.01 5.96
N LEU A 44 4.70 -1.16 5.70
CA LEU A 44 5.26 -1.17 4.34
C LEU A 44 5.33 -2.59 3.77
N VAL A 45 4.84 -2.78 2.55
CA VAL A 45 4.85 -4.06 1.82
C VAL A 45 5.42 -3.92 0.41
#